data_AF-A0A962L6Q9-F1
#
_entry.id   AF-A0A962L6Q9-F1
#
_cell.length_a   1.000
_cell.length_b   1.000
_cell.length_c   1.000
_cell.angle_alpha   90.00
_cell.angle_beta   90.00
_cell.angle_gamma   90.00
#
_symmetry.space_group_name_H-M   'P 1'
#
loop_
_entity.id
_entity.type
_entity.pdbx_description
1 polymer ?
#
loop_
_entity_poly.entity_id
_entity_poly.type
_entity_poly.pdbx_seq_one_letter_code
_entity_poly.pdbx_strand_id
1 'polypeptide(L)'
;QLDLISAQLPLLREVMERVPDLDLNAQDARRLMSVHLPNLIDRYVHVPSMYRKRPDDEGVTVDARLVEALAAGRGALEDLGEKLARGDLAAFETQGRFMQSRYAGDDDKLPLSSTKPAPEDRRLPK
;
A
#
# COMPACT_ATOMS: atom_id res chain seq x y z
N GLN A 1 -11.63 15.09 -21.02
CA GLN A 1 -11.87 14.04 -20.00
C GLN A 1 -10.83 12.92 -20.10
N LEU A 2 -10.45 12.47 -21.30
CA LEU A 2 -9.39 11.46 -21.50
C LEU A 2 -8.00 11.91 -20.98
N ASP A 3 -7.72 13.21 -21.04
CA ASP A 3 -6.47 13.80 -20.54
C ASP A 3 -6.31 13.65 -19.02
N LEU A 4 -7.42 13.65 -18.28
CA LEU A 4 -7.41 13.51 -16.82
C LEU A 4 -7.01 12.08 -16.42
N ILE A 5 -7.48 11.09 -17.16
CA ILE A 5 -7.15 9.68 -16.94
C ILE A 5 -5.67 9.43 -17.30
N SER A 6 -5.20 10.03 -18.41
CA SER A 6 -3.79 9.90 -18.84
C SER A 6 -2.82 10.52 -17.83
N ALA A 7 -3.21 11.63 -17.19
CA ALA A 7 -2.42 12.28 -16.16
C ALA A 7 -2.28 11.47 -14.85
N GLN A 8 -3.18 10.52 -14.60
CA GLN A 8 -3.18 9.70 -13.38
C GLN A 8 -2.40 8.38 -13.53
N LEU A 9 -2.14 7.93 -14.76
CA LEU A 9 -1.40 6.69 -15.05
C LEU A 9 0.01 6.61 -14.42
N PRO A 10 0.82 7.70 -14.37
CA PRO A 10 2.15 7.63 -13.75
C PRO A 10 2.08 7.39 -12.24
N LEU A 11 1.09 8.00 -11.56
CA LEU A 11 0.87 7.86 -10.13
C LEU A 11 0.45 6.43 -9.77
N LEU A 12 -0.41 5.82 -10.60
CA LEU A 12 -0.79 4.41 -10.49
C LEU A 12 0.40 3.46 -10.68
N ARG A 13 1.37 3.81 -11.55
CA ARG A 13 2.59 3.01 -11.75
C ARG A 13 3.53 3.05 -10.55
N GLU A 14 3.71 4.21 -9.95
CA GLU A 14 4.56 4.36 -8.76
C GLU A 14 4.02 3.57 -7.57
N VAL A 15 2.70 3.53 -7.40
CA VAL A 15 2.05 2.68 -6.40
C VAL A 15 2.36 1.20 -6.66
N MET A 16 2.36 0.74 -7.91
CA MET A 16 2.66 -0.67 -8.23
C MET A 16 4.09 -1.09 -7.87
N GLU A 17 5.10 -0.22 -8.01
CA GLU A 17 6.49 -0.58 -7.66
C GLU A 17 6.68 -0.83 -6.16
N ARG A 18 5.81 -0.27 -5.33
CA ARG A 18 5.85 -0.41 -3.87
C ARG A 18 5.09 -1.61 -3.35
N VAL A 19 4.32 -2.27 -4.21
CA VAL A 19 3.35 -3.27 -3.77
C VAL A 19 4.00 -4.66 -3.80
N PRO A 20 4.14 -5.33 -2.64
CA PRO A 20 4.78 -6.64 -2.57
C PRO A 20 3.97 -7.72 -3.31
N ASP A 21 4.66 -8.57 -4.09
CA ASP A 21 4.07 -9.62 -4.96
C ASP A 21 3.18 -10.65 -4.22
N LEU A 22 3.23 -10.72 -2.89
CA LEU A 22 2.48 -11.69 -2.09
C LEU A 22 1.12 -11.20 -1.56
N ASP A 23 0.81 -9.91 -1.66
CA ASP A 23 -0.47 -9.39 -1.15
C ASP A 23 -1.62 -9.69 -2.14
N LEU A 24 -2.77 -10.14 -1.64
CA LEU A 24 -3.92 -10.43 -2.51
C LEU A 24 -4.57 -9.16 -3.06
N ASN A 25 -4.66 -8.09 -2.26
CA ASN A 25 -5.20 -6.80 -2.68
C ASN A 25 -4.33 -6.17 -3.78
N ALA A 26 -3.03 -6.37 -3.67
CA ALA A 26 -2.05 -5.99 -4.69
C ALA A 26 -2.28 -6.66 -6.03
N GLN A 27 -2.44 -7.98 -5.99
CA GLN A 27 -2.69 -8.80 -7.18
C GLN A 27 -4.03 -8.42 -7.83
N ASP A 28 -5.06 -8.17 -7.02
CA ASP A 28 -6.36 -7.73 -7.50
C ASP A 28 -6.29 -6.34 -8.16
N ALA A 29 -5.59 -5.39 -7.55
CA ALA A 29 -5.36 -4.07 -8.15
C ALA A 29 -4.63 -4.19 -9.50
N ARG A 30 -3.57 -5.01 -9.54
CA ARG A 30 -2.81 -5.28 -10.77
C ARG A 30 -3.70 -5.91 -11.84
N ARG A 31 -4.55 -6.87 -11.49
CA ARG A 31 -5.49 -7.51 -12.44
C ARG A 31 -6.53 -6.52 -12.94
N LEU A 32 -7.08 -5.67 -12.08
CA LEU A 32 -8.02 -4.61 -12.46
C LEU A 32 -7.40 -3.68 -13.50
N MET A 33 -6.17 -3.22 -13.27
CA MET A 33 -5.47 -2.31 -14.18
C MET A 33 -4.97 -2.95 -15.47
N SER A 34 -4.47 -4.19 -15.42
CA SER A 34 -3.82 -4.84 -16.58
C SER A 34 -4.76 -5.66 -17.45
N VAL A 35 -5.89 -6.11 -16.89
CA VAL A 35 -6.82 -7.00 -17.59
C VAL A 35 -8.19 -6.35 -17.72
N HIS A 36 -8.81 -5.95 -16.62
CA HIS A 36 -10.22 -5.55 -16.64
C HIS A 36 -10.45 -4.18 -17.30
N LEU A 37 -9.68 -3.15 -16.92
CA LEU A 37 -9.82 -1.82 -17.53
C LEU A 37 -9.47 -1.81 -19.03
N PRO A 38 -8.35 -2.43 -19.49
CA PRO A 38 -8.03 -2.48 -20.91
C PRO A 38 -9.10 -3.22 -21.72
N ASN A 39 -9.60 -4.36 -21.22
CA ASN A 39 -10.67 -5.11 -21.89
C ASN A 39 -11.98 -4.31 -21.98
N LEU A 40 -12.31 -3.52 -20.96
CA LEU A 40 -13.48 -2.64 -20.98
C LEU A 40 -13.36 -1.57 -22.06
N ILE A 41 -12.19 -0.92 -22.15
CA ILE A 41 -11.91 0.10 -23.16
C ILE A 41 -11.94 -0.52 -24.56
N ASP A 42 -11.33 -1.70 -24.73
CA ASP A 42 -11.29 -2.40 -26.01
C ASP A 42 -12.72 -2.73 -26.50
N ARG A 43 -13.58 -3.26 -25.62
CA ARG A 43 -14.99 -3.50 -25.93
C ARG A 43 -15.73 -2.24 -26.35
N TYR A 44 -15.48 -1.12 -25.66
CA TYR A 44 -16.06 0.17 -26.03
C TYR A 44 -15.61 0.65 -27.43
N VAL A 45 -14.31 0.50 -27.74
CA VAL A 45 -13.75 0.89 -29.05
C VAL A 45 -14.39 0.08 -30.18
N HIS A 46 -14.67 -1.20 -29.95
CA HIS A 46 -15.33 -2.07 -30.92
C HIS A 46 -16.79 -1.67 -31.21
N VAL A 47 -17.46 -0.92 -30.33
CA VAL A 47 -18.80 -0.40 -30.61
C VAL A 47 -18.70 0.69 -31.67
N PRO A 48 -19.42 0.61 -32.81
CA PRO A 48 -19.39 1.66 -33.82
C PRO A 48 -19.93 2.97 -33.26
N SER A 49 -19.30 4.09 -33.61
CA SER A 49 -19.56 5.42 -33.03
C SER A 49 -21.03 5.85 -33.08
N MET A 50 -21.76 5.48 -34.15
CA MET A 50 -23.19 5.77 -34.32
C MET A 50 -24.09 5.10 -33.26
N TYR A 51 -23.64 4.01 -32.64
CA TYR A 51 -24.38 3.30 -31.61
C TYR A 51 -23.99 3.73 -30.20
N ARG A 52 -22.83 4.35 -29.99
CA ARG A 52 -22.33 4.68 -28.64
C ARG A 52 -23.21 5.68 -27.89
N LYS A 53 -23.82 6.60 -28.63
CA LYS A 53 -24.74 7.63 -28.10
C LYS A 53 -26.21 7.21 -28.15
N ARG A 54 -26.51 6.04 -28.73
CA ARG A 54 -27.87 5.53 -28.76
C ARG A 54 -28.19 4.97 -27.37
N PRO A 55 -29.30 5.37 -26.73
CA PRO A 55 -29.75 4.75 -25.50
C PRO A 55 -30.09 3.27 -25.74
N ASP A 56 -29.74 2.41 -24.78
CA ASP A 56 -30.22 1.04 -24.69
C ASP A 56 -31.67 0.98 -24.18
N ASP A 57 -32.18 -0.23 -23.94
CA ASP A 57 -33.55 -0.45 -23.43
C ASP A 57 -33.75 0.12 -22.00
N GLU A 58 -32.66 0.37 -21.28
CA GLU A 58 -32.65 1.00 -19.95
C GLU A 58 -32.46 2.53 -20.03
N GLY A 59 -32.39 3.08 -21.24
CA GLY A 59 -32.19 4.51 -21.48
C GLY A 59 -30.75 4.99 -21.28
N VAL A 60 -29.79 4.08 -21.13
CA VAL A 60 -28.38 4.40 -20.87
C VAL A 60 -27.57 4.23 -22.15
N THR A 61 -26.68 5.19 -22.43
CA THR A 61 -25.81 5.09 -23.61
C THR A 61 -24.55 4.28 -23.28
N VAL A 62 -23.92 3.70 -24.31
CA VAL A 62 -22.63 3.01 -24.13
C VAL A 62 -21.55 3.95 -23.58
N ASP A 63 -21.58 5.22 -23.99
CA ASP A 63 -20.71 6.27 -23.43
C ASP A 63 -20.92 6.42 -21.91
N ALA A 64 -22.18 6.47 -21.45
CA ALA A 64 -22.49 6.59 -20.04
C ALA A 64 -22.07 5.34 -19.26
N ARG A 65 -22.32 4.13 -19.79
CA ARG A 65 -21.87 2.87 -19.19
C ARG A 65 -20.36 2.81 -19.03
N LEU A 66 -19.60 3.28 -20.03
CA LEU A 66 -18.14 3.33 -19.95
C LEU A 66 -17.71 4.24 -18.80
N VAL A 67 -18.27 5.45 -18.71
CA VAL A 67 -17.93 6.41 -17.66
C VAL A 67 -18.22 5.83 -16.28
N GLU A 68 -19.40 5.22 -16.10
CA GLU A 68 -19.78 4.56 -14.85
C GLU A 68 -18.82 3.42 -14.49
N ALA A 69 -18.50 2.54 -15.44
CA ALA A 69 -17.61 1.41 -15.21
C ALA A 69 -16.17 1.85 -14.91
N LEU A 70 -15.67 2.90 -15.57
CA LEU A 70 -14.36 3.48 -15.25
C LEU A 70 -14.35 4.14 -13.87
N ALA A 71 -15.43 4.83 -13.48
CA ALA A 71 -15.56 5.41 -12.15
C ALA A 71 -15.58 4.32 -11.06
N ALA A 72 -16.32 3.23 -11.28
CA ALA A 72 -16.32 2.07 -10.39
C ALA A 72 -14.93 1.42 -10.28
N GLY A 73 -14.22 1.27 -11.41
CA GLY A 73 -12.85 0.78 -11.42
C GLY A 73 -11.90 1.65 -10.62
N ARG A 74 -12.01 2.99 -10.72
CA ARG A 74 -11.25 3.93 -9.89
C ARG A 74 -11.55 3.73 -8.40
N GLY A 75 -12.83 3.67 -8.01
CA GLY A 75 -13.20 3.48 -6.61
C GLY A 75 -12.64 2.18 -6.03
N ALA A 76 -12.71 1.09 -6.79
CA ALA A 76 -12.11 -0.18 -6.38
C ALA A 76 -10.58 -0.10 -6.20
N LEU A 77 -9.86 0.64 -7.05
CA LEU A 77 -8.42 0.85 -6.88
C LEU A 77 -8.08 1.69 -5.64
N GLU A 78 -8.89 2.70 -5.35
CA GLU A 78 -8.75 3.51 -4.12
C GLU A 78 -8.94 2.63 -2.88
N ASP A 79 -10.02 1.85 -2.83
CA ASP A 79 -10.29 0.93 -1.72
C ASP A 79 -9.17 -0.11 -1.51
N LEU A 80 -8.64 -0.66 -2.60
CA LEU A 80 -7.50 -1.60 -2.54
C LEU A 80 -6.23 -0.91 -2.05
N GLY A 81 -5.95 0.30 -2.54
CA GLY A 81 -4.83 1.12 -2.09
C GLY A 81 -4.88 1.43 -0.60
N GLU A 82 -6.06 1.74 -0.07
CA GLU A 82 -6.22 1.95 1.37
C GLU A 82 -5.99 0.67 2.18
N LYS A 83 -6.47 -0.48 1.70
CA LYS A 83 -6.26 -1.78 2.37
C LYS A 83 -4.76 -2.11 2.45
N LEU A 84 -4.03 -1.88 1.36
CA LEU A 84 -2.59 -2.06 1.29
C LEU A 84 -1.88 -1.14 2.29
N ALA A 85 -2.19 0.15 2.28
CA ALA A 85 -1.59 1.12 3.20
C ALA A 85 -1.84 0.77 4.68
N ARG A 86 -3.05 0.29 5.03
CA ARG A 86 -3.35 -0.20 6.39
C ARG A 86 -2.55 -1.45 6.75
N GLY A 87 -2.36 -2.37 5.81
CA GLY A 87 -1.54 -3.56 5.98
C GLY A 87 -0.08 -3.20 6.29
N ASP A 88 0.50 -2.29 5.50
CA ASP A 88 1.87 -1.81 5.67
C ASP A 88 2.07 -1.13 7.03
N LEU A 89 1.12 -0.27 7.44
CA LEU A 89 1.15 0.39 8.75
C LEU A 89 1.15 -0.64 9.89
N ALA A 90 0.27 -1.64 9.83
CA ALA A 90 0.17 -2.68 10.84
C ALA A 90 1.45 -3.55 10.91
N ALA A 91 2.03 -3.89 9.76
CA ALA A 91 3.29 -4.61 9.69
C ALA A 91 4.44 -3.79 10.31
N PHE A 92 4.50 -2.49 10.00
CA PHE A 92 5.50 -1.58 10.55
C PHE A 92 5.39 -1.47 12.08
N GLU A 93 4.19 -1.26 12.63
CA GLU A 93 3.98 -1.22 14.07
C GLU A 93 4.37 -2.52 14.77
N THR A 94 4.06 -3.66 14.16
CA THR A 94 4.38 -4.98 14.71
C THR A 94 5.90 -5.18 14.80
N GLN A 95 6.63 -4.78 13.76
CA GLN A 95 8.09 -4.83 13.76
C GLN A 95 8.69 -3.92 14.84
N GLY A 96 8.16 -2.69 14.99
CA GLY A 96 8.61 -1.77 16.05
C GLY A 96 8.42 -2.33 17.46
N ARG A 97 7.25 -2.92 17.74
CA ARG A 97 6.98 -3.59 19.03
C ARG A 97 7.89 -4.78 19.28
N PHE A 98 8.16 -5.58 18.25
CA PHE A 98 9.08 -6.70 18.35
C PHE A 98 10.50 -6.23 18.70
N MET A 99 11.00 -5.18 18.04
CA MET A 99 12.32 -4.61 18.34
C MET A 99 12.39 -4.09 19.78
N GLN A 100 11.38 -3.35 20.24
CA GLN A 100 11.32 -2.89 21.63
C GLN A 100 11.35 -4.07 22.61
N SER A 101 10.53 -5.09 22.42
CA SER A 101 10.51 -6.25 23.31
C SER A 101 11.82 -7.02 23.32
N ARG A 102 12.54 -7.09 22.19
CA ARG A 102 13.74 -7.92 22.04
C ARG A 102 15.02 -7.23 22.47
N TYR A 103 15.08 -5.90 22.33
CA TYR A 103 16.30 -5.11 22.53
C TYR A 103 16.21 -4.10 23.69
N ALA A 104 15.03 -3.55 24.01
CA ALA A 104 14.89 -2.61 25.13
C ALA A 104 14.95 -3.29 26.52
N GLY A 105 14.91 -4.63 26.57
CA GLY A 105 15.03 -5.42 27.81
C GLY A 105 16.44 -5.92 28.13
N ASP A 106 17.41 -5.80 27.21
CA ASP A 106 18.79 -6.26 27.40
C ASP A 106 19.74 -5.13 27.88
N ASP A 107 19.37 -3.86 27.74
CA ASP A 107 20.19 -2.71 28.19
C ASP A 107 20.14 -2.46 29.72
N ASP A 108 19.18 -3.04 30.45
CA ASP A 108 19.02 -2.82 31.91
C ASP A 108 19.77 -3.87 32.78
N LYS A 109 20.70 -4.62 32.18
CA LYS A 109 21.60 -5.55 32.89
C LYS A 109 23.07 -5.31 32.56
N LEU A 110 23.53 -4.07 32.68
CA LEU A 110 24.93 -3.85 33.00
C LEU A 110 25.16 -4.24 34.47
N PRO A 111 25.96 -5.28 34.78
CA PRO A 111 26.33 -5.51 36.16
C PRO A 111 27.20 -4.33 36.62
N LEU A 112 26.65 -3.52 37.52
CA LEU A 112 27.41 -2.67 38.43
C LEU A 112 28.36 -3.58 39.22
N SER A 113 29.55 -3.85 38.67
CA SER A 113 30.63 -4.43 39.45
C SER A 113 31.17 -3.34 40.36
N SER A 114 30.52 -3.23 41.51
CA SER A 114 31.07 -2.67 42.74
C SER A 114 32.36 -3.42 43.06
N THR A 115 33.48 -2.99 42.48
CA THR A 115 34.79 -3.38 43.00
C THR A 115 34.97 -2.61 44.31
N LYS A 116 34.62 -3.33 45.37
CA LYS A 116 34.79 -3.00 46.80
C LYS A 116 36.15 -2.32 47.05
N PRO A 117 36.23 -1.19 47.79
CA PRO A 117 37.52 -0.62 48.15
C PRO A 117 38.21 -1.54 49.17
N ALA A 118 39.48 -1.87 48.91
CA ALA A 118 40.33 -2.59 49.85
C ALA A 118 40.66 -1.68 51.05
N PRO A 119 40.80 -2.24 52.27
CA PRO A 119 40.88 -1.46 53.49
C PRO A 119 42.25 -0.76 53.64
N GLU A 120 42.18 0.44 54.19
CA GLU A 120 43.27 1.27 54.67
C GLU A 120 44.10 0.51 55.73
N ASP A 121 45.28 0.02 55.33
CA ASP A 121 46.24 -0.57 56.28
C ASP A 121 47.32 0.47 56.64
N ARG A 122 47.00 1.18 57.73
CA ARG A 122 47.85 2.10 58.49
C ARG A 122 49.11 1.39 58.98
N ARG A 123 50.32 1.68 58.44
CA ARG A 123 51.62 1.65 59.16
C ARG A 123 52.69 2.59 58.56
N LEU A 124 52.99 3.70 59.26
CA LEU A 124 54.35 4.27 59.39
C LEU A 124 55.24 3.27 60.17
N PRO A 125 56.61 3.28 60.17
CA PRO A 125 57.55 4.43 60.25
C PRO A 125 58.84 4.23 59.39
N LYS A 126 59.95 4.99 59.41
CA LYS A 126 60.61 5.94 60.34
C LYS A 126 61.28 7.06 59.53
#